data_AF-A0AAD9F751-F1
#
_entry.id   AF-A0AAD9F751-F1
#
_cell.length_a   1.000
_cell.length_b   1.000
_cell.length_c   1.000
_cell.angle_alpha   90.00
_cell.angle_beta   90.00
_cell.angle_gamma   90.00
#
_symmetry.space_group_name_H-M   'P 1'
#
loop_
_entity.id
_entity.type
_entity.pdbx_description
1 polymer ?
#
loop_
_entity_poly.entity_id
_entity_poly.type
_entity_poly.pdbx_seq_one_letter_code
_entity_poly.pdbx_strand_id
1 'polypeptide(L)'
;MDLPLIKKMMQTTFALRRQTIVRTCPPVNELMDLWPALKMESEVYAEFQRITNQNLPNTFYAVFDLHLPRLMAIFRQKVSKTGKTAEALAEILKIHDEQELHDINTRRTTIIHALPVYLQEDTSGFFRTCTEESEPELGGVAVALLTVISDNGTSQVQYQPVTISVVIENDIVVSLPRLADAFLVMFGLIYALHLSYPKGLTNTFEFTQKVLLGLEDGKLSPKLQTLKNDLMMHV
;
A
#
# COMPACT_ATOMS: atom_id res chain seq x y z
N MET A 1 10.30 23.51 11.47
CA MET A 1 9.72 22.44 12.29
C MET A 1 10.86 21.70 12.97
N ASP A 2 10.85 21.59 14.30
CA ASP A 2 11.94 20.94 15.06
C ASP A 2 11.74 19.42 15.09
N LEU A 3 12.32 18.73 14.11
CA LEU A 3 12.19 17.28 13.93
C LEU A 3 12.68 16.47 15.16
N PRO A 4 13.83 16.79 15.78
CA PRO A 4 14.23 16.16 17.04
C PRO A 4 13.20 16.28 18.16
N LEU A 5 12.60 17.46 18.34
CA LEU A 5 11.57 17.68 19.34
C LEU A 5 10.32 16.86 19.05
N ILE A 6 9.85 16.86 17.79
CA ILE A 6 8.69 16.06 17.36
C ILE A 6 8.92 14.58 17.66
N LYS A 7 10.05 14.03 17.22
CA LYS A 7 10.40 12.62 17.44
C LYS A 7 10.39 12.27 18.93
N LYS A 8 10.97 13.15 19.77
CA LYS A 8 10.96 12.99 21.23
C LYS A 8 9.54 12.98 21.78
N MET A 9 8.70 13.94 21.38
CA MET A 9 7.31 14.03 21.83
C MET A 9 6.48 12.83 21.37
N MET A 10 6.61 12.42 20.11
CA MET A 10 5.95 11.24 19.58
C MET A 10 6.35 9.98 20.36
N GLN A 11 7.64 9.84 20.70
CA GLN A 11 8.11 8.72 21.51
C GLN A 11 7.56 8.75 22.94
N THR A 12 7.61 9.90 23.63
CA THR A 12 7.17 9.98 25.04
C THR A 12 5.66 9.90 25.20
N THR A 13 4.89 10.23 24.16
CA THR A 13 3.42 10.19 24.17
C THR A 13 2.82 8.92 23.57
N PHE A 14 3.66 7.97 23.12
CA PHE A 14 3.20 6.75 22.45
C PHE A 14 2.14 5.97 23.24
N ALA A 15 2.36 5.72 24.54
CA ALA A 15 1.43 4.95 25.36
C ALA A 15 0.05 5.62 25.47
N LEU A 16 0.02 6.94 25.70
CA LEU A 16 -1.22 7.71 25.77
C LEU A 16 -1.95 7.70 24.43
N ARG A 17 -1.24 7.98 23.33
CA ARG A 17 -1.82 7.97 21.98
C ARG A 17 -2.38 6.59 21.64
N ARG A 18 -1.64 5.51 21.90
CA ARG A 18 -2.10 4.14 21.65
C ARG A 18 -3.32 3.80 22.49
N GLN A 19 -3.36 4.23 23.75
CA GLN A 19 -4.52 4.04 24.61
C GLN A 19 -5.76 4.74 24.03
N THR A 20 -5.64 6.01 23.59
CA THR A 20 -6.74 6.74 22.96
C THR A 20 -7.21 6.03 21.69
N ILE A 21 -6.31 5.76 20.75
CA ILE A 21 -6.64 5.13 19.46
C ILE A 21 -7.38 3.81 19.65
N VAL A 22 -6.90 2.94 20.54
CA VAL A 22 -7.47 1.59 20.72
C VAL A 22 -8.75 1.60 21.57
N ARG A 23 -8.86 2.50 22.55
CA ARG A 23 -10.00 2.47 23.49
C ARG A 23 -11.16 3.35 23.07
N THR A 24 -10.89 4.48 22.44
CA THR A 24 -11.93 5.45 22.08
C THR A 24 -12.24 5.47 20.59
N CYS A 25 -11.36 4.91 19.74
CA CYS A 25 -11.51 4.83 18.29
C CYS A 25 -12.07 6.13 17.66
N PRO A 26 -11.44 7.29 17.93
CA PRO A 26 -11.95 8.55 17.43
C PRO A 26 -11.76 8.62 15.89
N PRO A 27 -12.55 9.46 15.20
CA PRO A 27 -12.40 9.68 13.76
C PRO A 27 -10.96 10.10 13.37
N VAL A 28 -10.54 9.74 12.17
CA VAL A 28 -9.17 9.96 11.70
C VAL A 28 -8.84 11.45 11.59
N ASN A 29 -9.78 12.31 11.19
CA ASN A 29 -9.56 13.75 11.18
C ASN A 29 -9.22 14.30 12.58
N GLU A 30 -9.93 13.87 13.62
CA GLU A 30 -9.64 14.25 15.01
C GLU A 30 -8.27 13.73 15.45
N LEU A 31 -7.89 12.50 15.08
CA LEU A 31 -6.55 11.95 15.34
C LEU A 31 -5.46 12.79 14.68
N MET A 32 -5.72 13.25 13.45
CA MET A 32 -4.78 14.07 12.68
C MET A 32 -4.64 15.48 13.24
N ASP A 33 -5.67 16.03 13.89
CA ASP A 33 -5.60 17.30 14.60
C ASP A 33 -4.84 17.18 15.94
N LEU A 34 -5.03 16.07 16.66
CA LEU A 34 -4.33 15.79 17.92
C LEU A 34 -2.85 15.42 17.69
N TRP A 35 -2.55 14.66 16.64
CA TRP A 35 -1.22 14.17 16.32
C TRP A 35 -0.87 14.40 14.85
N PRO A 36 -0.70 15.67 14.43
CA PRO A 36 -0.41 16.02 13.04
C PRO A 36 0.92 15.44 12.53
N ALA A 37 1.82 15.07 13.45
CA ALA A 37 3.05 14.36 13.12
C ALA A 37 2.80 12.99 12.46
N LEU A 38 1.63 12.36 12.62
CA LEU A 38 1.26 11.14 11.89
C LEU A 38 1.01 11.39 10.38
N LYS A 39 1.04 12.64 9.91
CA LYS A 39 1.11 12.96 8.48
C LYS A 39 2.54 12.90 7.92
N MET A 40 3.55 12.71 8.76
CA MET A 40 4.96 12.63 8.38
C MET A 40 5.39 11.17 8.21
N GLU A 41 5.96 10.82 7.06
CA GLU A 41 6.41 9.45 6.77
C GLU A 41 7.30 8.86 7.86
N SER A 42 8.27 9.64 8.35
CA SER A 42 9.21 9.21 9.39
C SER A 42 8.53 8.84 10.70
N GLU A 43 7.48 9.56 11.09
CA GLU A 43 6.75 9.29 12.33
C GLU A 43 5.75 8.16 12.16
N VAL A 44 5.17 7.96 10.97
CA VAL A 44 4.39 6.75 10.65
C VAL A 44 5.25 5.51 10.78
N TYR A 45 6.46 5.52 10.21
CA TYR A 45 7.39 4.39 10.32
C TYR A 45 7.84 4.15 11.76
N ALA A 46 8.11 5.22 12.52
CA ALA A 46 8.48 5.10 13.93
C ALA A 46 7.33 4.55 14.78
N GLU A 47 6.09 4.99 14.54
CA GLU A 47 4.90 4.50 15.25
C GLU A 47 4.64 3.03 14.94
N PHE A 48 4.73 2.65 13.66
CA PHE A 48 4.66 1.25 13.24
C PHE A 48 5.72 0.40 13.95
N GLN A 49 6.97 0.85 13.97
CA GLN A 49 8.06 0.14 14.63
C GLN A 49 7.82 -0.03 16.13
N ARG A 50 7.24 0.97 16.82
CA ARG A 50 6.87 0.85 18.25
C ARG A 50 5.80 -0.22 18.47
N ILE A 51 4.91 -0.44 17.51
CA ILE A 51 3.82 -1.43 17.60
C ILE A 51 4.31 -2.83 17.27
N THR A 52 5.10 -2.98 16.21
CA THR A 52 5.43 -4.28 15.60
C THR A 52 6.86 -4.74 15.83
N ASN A 53 7.71 -3.86 16.34
CA ASN A 53 9.16 -4.03 16.43
C ASN A 53 9.87 -4.24 15.07
N GLN A 54 9.21 -3.94 13.95
CA GLN A 54 9.76 -4.04 12.60
C GLN A 54 10.08 -2.67 12.00
N ASN A 55 11.18 -2.59 11.25
CA ASN A 55 11.48 -1.42 10.42
C ASN A 55 10.72 -1.56 9.09
N LEU A 56 9.59 -0.86 8.98
CA LEU A 56 8.67 -1.02 7.85
C LEU A 56 9.33 -0.88 6.46
N PRO A 57 10.00 0.24 6.11
CA PRO A 57 10.60 0.38 4.79
C PRO A 57 11.73 -0.62 4.52
N ASN A 58 12.61 -0.85 5.50
CA ASN A 58 13.74 -1.75 5.29
C ASN A 58 13.27 -3.19 5.08
N THR A 59 12.38 -3.69 5.94
CA THR A 59 11.88 -5.06 5.85
C THR A 59 11.02 -5.23 4.59
N PHE A 60 10.07 -4.32 4.34
CA PHE A 60 9.20 -4.40 3.17
C PHE A 60 10.00 -4.39 1.87
N TYR A 61 10.85 -3.39 1.65
CA TYR A 61 11.54 -3.26 0.37
C TYR A 61 12.57 -4.35 0.15
N ALA A 62 13.27 -4.82 1.20
CA ALA A 62 14.21 -5.92 1.06
C ALA A 62 13.52 -7.20 0.54
N VAL A 63 12.38 -7.58 1.12
CA VAL A 63 11.66 -8.81 0.74
C VAL A 63 10.85 -8.60 -0.54
N PHE A 64 10.21 -7.45 -0.71
CA PHE A 64 9.41 -7.15 -1.90
C PHE A 64 10.29 -7.11 -3.16
N ASP A 65 11.42 -6.39 -3.10
CA ASP A 65 12.33 -6.26 -4.24
C ASP A 65 12.97 -7.59 -4.63
N LEU A 66 13.32 -8.42 -3.63
CA LEU A 66 13.80 -9.80 -3.84
C LEU A 66 12.80 -10.61 -4.68
N HIS A 67 11.50 -10.41 -4.44
CA HIS A 67 10.43 -11.17 -5.08
C HIS A 67 9.90 -10.57 -6.38
N LEU A 68 10.24 -9.32 -6.74
CA LEU A 68 9.74 -8.68 -7.97
C LEU A 68 9.95 -9.52 -9.24
N PRO A 69 11.15 -10.08 -9.52
CA PRO A 69 11.34 -10.87 -10.75
C PRO A 69 10.44 -12.10 -10.80
N ARG A 70 10.26 -12.77 -9.66
CA ARG A 70 9.47 -13.99 -9.58
C ARG A 70 7.98 -13.72 -9.65
N LEU A 71 7.48 -12.67 -8.98
CA LEU A 71 6.09 -12.22 -9.10
C LEU A 71 5.75 -11.87 -10.55
N MET A 72 6.63 -11.15 -11.24
CA MET A 72 6.46 -10.81 -12.65
C MET A 72 6.34 -12.08 -13.54
N ALA A 73 7.19 -13.08 -13.32
CA ALA A 73 7.14 -14.35 -14.05
C ALA A 73 5.83 -15.12 -13.77
N ILE A 74 5.38 -15.17 -12.52
CA ILE A 74 4.11 -15.80 -12.12
C ILE A 74 2.93 -15.12 -12.83
N PHE A 75 2.91 -13.78 -12.88
CA PHE A 75 1.84 -13.03 -13.53
C PHE A 75 1.84 -13.26 -15.04
N ARG A 76 3.01 -13.27 -15.71
CA ARG A 76 3.11 -13.62 -17.14
C ARG A 76 2.62 -15.04 -17.43
N GLN A 77 2.95 -16.01 -16.58
CA GLN A 77 2.43 -17.38 -16.70
C GLN A 77 0.90 -17.43 -16.53
N LYS A 78 0.33 -16.58 -15.67
CA LYS A 78 -1.11 -16.46 -15.49
C LYS A 78 -1.79 -15.83 -16.72
N VAL A 79 -1.15 -14.87 -17.38
CA VAL A 79 -1.63 -14.24 -18.63
C VAL A 79 -1.72 -15.24 -19.78
N SER A 80 -0.86 -16.26 -19.84
CA SER A 80 -0.95 -17.31 -20.86
C SER A 80 -2.18 -18.24 -20.73
N LYS A 81 -3.03 -18.02 -19.72
CA LYS A 81 -4.28 -18.76 -19.49
C LYS A 81 -5.47 -17.91 -19.93
N THR A 82 -6.67 -18.48 -19.93
CA THR A 82 -7.89 -17.76 -20.29
C THR A 82 -8.66 -17.25 -19.06
N GLY A 83 -9.50 -16.22 -19.27
CA GLY A 83 -10.44 -15.68 -18.29
C GLY A 83 -10.08 -14.27 -17.79
N LYS A 84 -11.05 -13.65 -17.10
CA LYS A 84 -11.00 -12.23 -16.69
C LYS A 84 -9.72 -11.82 -15.95
N THR A 85 -9.20 -12.67 -15.07
CA THR A 85 -7.93 -12.40 -14.36
C THR A 85 -6.74 -12.35 -15.31
N ALA A 86 -6.70 -13.23 -16.31
CA ALA A 86 -5.61 -13.25 -17.28
C ALA A 86 -5.69 -12.03 -18.20
N GLU A 87 -6.90 -11.63 -18.62
CA GLU A 87 -7.16 -10.41 -19.40
C GLU A 87 -6.71 -9.15 -18.65
N ALA A 88 -7.15 -8.96 -17.40
CA ALA A 88 -6.77 -7.81 -16.59
C ALA A 88 -5.26 -7.75 -16.29
N LEU A 89 -4.61 -8.90 -16.04
CA LEU A 89 -3.15 -8.94 -15.91
C LEU A 89 -2.44 -8.63 -17.22
N ALA A 90 -2.98 -9.04 -18.37
CA ALA A 90 -2.40 -8.76 -19.67
C ALA A 90 -2.41 -7.25 -19.97
N GLU A 91 -3.47 -6.54 -19.60
CA GLU A 91 -3.56 -5.09 -19.71
C GLU A 91 -2.49 -4.39 -18.88
N ILE A 92 -2.36 -4.74 -17.59
CA ILE A 92 -1.33 -4.18 -16.71
C ILE A 92 0.08 -4.42 -17.25
N LEU A 93 0.37 -5.65 -17.69
CA LEU A 93 1.69 -6.02 -18.19
C LEU A 93 2.00 -5.40 -19.55
N LYS A 94 1.00 -5.21 -20.42
CA LYS A 94 1.18 -4.49 -21.68
C LYS A 94 1.62 -3.04 -21.42
N ILE A 95 0.94 -2.33 -20.51
CA ILE A 95 1.31 -0.94 -20.15
C ILE A 95 2.72 -0.91 -19.52
N HIS A 96 3.09 -1.93 -18.74
CA HIS A 96 4.45 -2.07 -18.22
C HIS A 96 5.50 -2.24 -19.32
N ASP A 97 5.26 -3.15 -20.28
CA ASP A 97 6.19 -3.47 -21.36
C ASP A 97 6.37 -2.29 -22.35
N GLU A 98 5.39 -1.38 -22.42
CA GLU A 98 5.45 -0.13 -23.21
C GLU A 98 6.32 0.98 -22.55
N GLN A 99 6.73 0.82 -21.29
CA GLN A 99 7.60 1.80 -20.62
C GLN A 99 9.03 1.77 -21.20
N GLU A 100 9.61 2.95 -21.44
CA GLU A 100 11.00 3.06 -21.94
C GLU A 100 12.04 2.54 -20.93
N LEU A 101 11.76 2.68 -19.63
CA LEU A 101 12.65 2.31 -18.53
C LEU A 101 11.93 1.36 -17.56
N HIS A 102 12.52 0.17 -17.33
CA HIS A 102 12.03 -0.81 -16.34
C HIS A 102 12.89 -0.80 -15.07
N ASP A 103 12.97 0.37 -14.43
CA ASP A 103 13.66 0.56 -13.15
C ASP A 103 12.94 -0.16 -11.98
N ILE A 104 13.46 0.00 -10.77
CA ILE A 104 12.86 -0.65 -9.59
C ILE A 104 11.45 -0.10 -9.29
N ASN A 105 11.21 1.19 -9.49
CA ASN A 105 9.94 1.83 -9.12
C ASN A 105 8.81 1.43 -10.07
N THR A 106 9.08 1.38 -11.36
CA THR A 106 8.13 0.88 -12.36
C THR A 106 7.73 -0.56 -12.07
N ARG A 107 8.69 -1.44 -11.76
CA ARG A 107 8.39 -2.83 -11.35
C ARG A 107 7.54 -2.89 -10.09
N ARG A 108 7.88 -2.12 -9.05
CA ARG A 108 7.09 -2.05 -7.80
C ARG A 108 5.64 -1.62 -8.09
N THR A 109 5.45 -0.56 -8.87
CA THR A 109 4.12 -0.07 -9.28
C THR A 109 3.32 -1.16 -10.00
N THR A 110 3.93 -1.84 -10.98
CA THR A 110 3.26 -2.94 -11.71
C THR A 110 2.83 -4.05 -10.77
N ILE A 111 3.71 -4.49 -9.86
CA ILE A 111 3.39 -5.58 -8.94
C ILE A 111 2.32 -5.17 -7.92
N ILE A 112 2.33 -3.93 -7.42
CA ILE A 112 1.30 -3.42 -6.49
C ILE A 112 -0.09 -3.43 -7.13
N HIS A 113 -0.21 -3.07 -8.42
CA HIS A 113 -1.48 -3.18 -9.13
C HIS A 113 -1.85 -4.62 -9.51
N ALA A 114 -0.87 -5.43 -9.94
CA ALA A 114 -1.13 -6.78 -10.45
C ALA A 114 -1.42 -7.82 -9.35
N LEU A 115 -0.83 -7.68 -8.15
CA LEU A 115 -1.00 -8.63 -7.05
C LEU A 115 -2.47 -8.85 -6.64
N PRO A 116 -3.28 -7.82 -6.33
CA PRO A 116 -4.70 -8.02 -6.01
C PRO A 116 -5.49 -8.62 -7.18
N VAL A 117 -5.17 -8.24 -8.43
CA VAL A 117 -5.81 -8.83 -9.62
C VAL A 117 -5.51 -10.34 -9.71
N TYR A 118 -4.25 -10.74 -9.53
CA TYR A 118 -3.85 -12.15 -9.46
C TYR A 118 -4.58 -12.89 -8.30
N LEU A 119 -4.72 -12.20 -7.17
CA LEU A 119 -5.47 -12.67 -6.01
C LEU A 119 -7.00 -12.57 -6.19
N GLN A 120 -7.50 -12.21 -7.37
CA GLN A 120 -8.93 -12.12 -7.71
C GLN A 120 -9.70 -11.24 -6.72
N GLU A 121 -9.08 -10.14 -6.33
CA GLU A 121 -9.57 -9.16 -5.36
C GLU A 121 -10.23 -7.97 -6.06
N ASP A 122 -11.15 -7.32 -5.35
CA ASP A 122 -11.81 -6.12 -5.85
C ASP A 122 -10.98 -4.88 -5.53
N THR A 123 -10.39 -4.29 -6.57
CA THR A 123 -9.52 -3.12 -6.47
C THR A 123 -10.25 -1.79 -6.60
N SER A 124 -11.51 -1.79 -7.07
CA SER A 124 -12.24 -0.60 -7.50
C SER A 124 -12.42 0.45 -6.40
N GLY A 125 -12.61 0.01 -5.15
CA GLY A 125 -12.74 0.90 -4.01
C GLY A 125 -11.41 1.47 -3.50
N PHE A 126 -10.28 0.84 -3.85
CA PHE A 126 -8.97 1.08 -3.24
C PHE A 126 -8.01 1.86 -4.13
N PHE A 127 -7.82 1.47 -5.39
CA PHE A 127 -7.04 2.27 -6.35
C PHE A 127 -7.98 3.21 -7.07
N ARG A 128 -7.87 4.50 -6.77
CA ARG A 128 -8.69 5.56 -7.37
C ARG A 128 -7.80 6.47 -8.20
N THR A 129 -8.40 7.13 -9.19
CA THR A 129 -7.70 8.08 -10.06
C THR A 129 -8.56 9.32 -10.25
N CYS A 130 -7.94 10.51 -10.21
CA CYS A 130 -8.57 11.77 -10.61
C CYS A 130 -7.58 12.64 -11.39
N THR A 131 -8.07 13.61 -12.15
CA THR A 131 -7.22 14.62 -12.77
C THR A 131 -6.95 15.78 -11.82
N GLU A 132 -5.94 16.60 -12.11
CA GLU A 132 -5.62 17.81 -11.32
C GLU A 132 -6.77 18.83 -11.29
N GLU A 133 -7.59 18.87 -12.35
CA GLU A 133 -8.73 19.79 -12.47
C GLU A 133 -10.00 19.28 -11.76
N SER A 134 -10.02 18.01 -11.35
CA SER A 134 -11.21 17.36 -10.79
C SER A 134 -11.18 17.35 -9.26
N GLU A 135 -12.30 17.68 -8.62
CA GLU A 135 -12.46 17.40 -7.19
C GLU A 135 -12.60 15.88 -6.96
N PRO A 136 -11.78 15.27 -6.10
CA PRO A 136 -11.84 13.82 -5.89
C PRO A 136 -13.09 13.41 -5.10
N GLU A 137 -13.79 12.39 -5.57
CA GLU A 137 -14.91 11.79 -4.85
C GLU A 137 -14.42 10.88 -3.71
N LEU A 138 -14.35 11.44 -2.51
CA LEU A 138 -13.83 10.74 -1.33
C LEU A 138 -14.93 10.15 -0.41
N GLY A 139 -16.21 10.40 -0.71
CA GLY A 139 -17.32 9.93 0.14
C GLY A 139 -17.40 8.41 0.27
N GLY A 140 -17.52 7.92 1.50
CA GLY A 140 -17.59 6.50 1.83
C GLY A 140 -16.25 5.75 1.77
N VAL A 141 -15.12 6.45 1.64
CA VAL A 141 -13.79 5.84 1.57
C VAL A 141 -13.28 5.53 2.98
N ALA A 142 -13.10 4.25 3.29
CA ALA A 142 -12.43 3.83 4.52
C ALA A 142 -10.90 3.99 4.41
N VAL A 143 -10.29 3.36 3.40
CA VAL A 143 -8.85 3.47 3.08
C VAL A 143 -8.67 3.29 1.57
N ALA A 144 -7.96 4.19 0.91
CA ALA A 144 -7.66 4.13 -0.52
C ALA A 144 -6.34 4.84 -0.88
N LEU A 145 -5.83 4.54 -2.08
CA LEU A 145 -4.76 5.29 -2.73
C LEU A 145 -5.36 6.03 -3.93
N LEU A 146 -5.32 7.35 -3.87
CA LEU A 146 -5.78 8.24 -4.94
C LEU A 146 -4.59 8.68 -5.78
N THR A 147 -4.59 8.29 -7.04
CA THR A 147 -3.59 8.71 -8.04
C THR A 147 -4.08 9.96 -8.75
N VAL A 148 -3.35 11.07 -8.60
CA VAL A 148 -3.61 12.30 -9.35
C VAL A 148 -2.77 12.26 -10.62
N ILE A 149 -3.41 12.46 -11.76
CA ILE A 149 -2.80 12.43 -13.08
C ILE A 149 -3.03 13.76 -13.81
N SER A 150 -2.17 14.06 -14.78
CA SER A 150 -2.48 15.08 -15.78
C SER A 150 -3.59 14.58 -16.71
N ASP A 151 -4.31 15.50 -17.36
CA ASP A 151 -5.55 15.22 -18.14
C ASP A 151 -5.38 14.21 -19.30
N ASN A 152 -4.14 13.85 -19.62
CA ASN A 152 -3.80 12.96 -20.73
C ASN A 152 -3.70 11.49 -20.28
N GLY A 153 -3.75 11.21 -18.98
CA GLY A 153 -3.55 9.87 -18.42
C GLY A 153 -4.82 9.00 -18.49
N THR A 154 -4.93 8.09 -19.44
CA THR A 154 -6.08 7.15 -19.50
C THR A 154 -5.73 5.73 -19.08
N SER A 155 -4.45 5.45 -18.86
CA SER A 155 -3.96 4.11 -18.50
C SER A 155 -4.44 3.66 -17.12
N GLN A 156 -4.72 2.37 -16.99
CA GLN A 156 -5.07 1.75 -15.70
C GLN A 156 -3.93 1.87 -14.67
N VAL A 157 -2.67 1.84 -15.15
CA VAL A 157 -1.47 1.97 -14.32
C VAL A 157 -0.73 3.25 -14.70
N GLN A 158 -0.42 4.07 -13.71
CA GLN A 158 0.21 5.37 -13.86
C GLN A 158 1.63 5.32 -13.29
N TYR A 159 2.63 5.35 -14.17
CA TYR A 159 4.05 5.30 -13.78
C TYR A 159 4.64 6.68 -13.48
N GLN A 160 3.99 7.74 -13.94
CA GLN A 160 4.37 9.14 -13.72
C GLN A 160 3.18 9.96 -13.22
N PRO A 161 2.61 9.60 -12.04
CA PRO A 161 1.54 10.38 -11.45
C PRO A 161 2.05 11.76 -11.02
N VAL A 162 1.16 12.74 -10.95
CA VAL A 162 1.45 14.05 -10.32
C VAL A 162 1.68 13.84 -8.83
N THR A 163 0.79 13.09 -8.19
CA THR A 163 0.95 12.66 -6.80
C THR A 163 0.11 11.41 -6.51
N ILE A 164 0.45 10.71 -5.45
CA ILE A 164 -0.34 9.63 -4.87
C ILE A 164 -0.74 10.04 -3.44
N SER A 165 -2.03 10.22 -3.23
CA SER A 165 -2.61 10.60 -1.94
C SER A 165 -3.13 9.37 -1.19
N VAL A 166 -2.75 9.23 0.07
CA VAL A 166 -3.32 8.26 1.01
C VAL A 166 -4.61 8.86 1.56
N VAL A 167 -5.74 8.22 1.27
CA VAL A 167 -7.06 8.62 1.75
C VAL A 167 -7.50 7.68 2.86
N ILE A 168 -7.91 8.22 4.00
CA ILE A 168 -8.44 7.46 5.14
C ILE A 168 -9.67 8.20 5.68
N GLU A 169 -10.77 7.49 5.88
CA GLU A 169 -12.06 8.04 6.36
C GLU A 169 -12.49 9.31 5.60
N ASN A 170 -12.42 9.26 4.27
CA ASN A 170 -12.74 10.35 3.33
C ASN A 170 -11.75 11.53 3.31
N ASP A 171 -10.69 11.51 4.12
CA ASP A 171 -9.71 12.60 4.20
C ASP A 171 -8.38 12.22 3.54
N ILE A 172 -7.77 13.16 2.82
CA ILE A 172 -6.39 13.03 2.36
C ILE A 172 -5.47 13.26 3.56
N VAL A 173 -4.73 12.22 3.95
CA VAL A 173 -3.83 12.26 5.12
C VAL A 173 -2.43 12.70 4.74
N VAL A 174 -1.90 12.16 3.64
CA VAL A 174 -0.54 12.41 3.16
C VAL A 174 -0.46 12.15 1.65
N SER A 175 0.37 12.92 0.95
CA SER A 175 0.59 12.78 -0.50
C SER A 175 2.07 12.53 -0.78
N LEU A 176 2.35 11.55 -1.63
CA LEU A 176 3.69 11.06 -1.94
C LEU A 176 3.92 10.98 -3.45
N PRO A 177 5.17 11.08 -3.93
CA PRO A 177 5.45 11.07 -5.36
C PRO A 177 5.34 9.67 -5.99
N ARG A 178 5.35 8.59 -5.19
CA ARG A 178 5.44 7.21 -5.69
C ARG A 178 4.40 6.30 -5.04
N LEU A 179 3.81 5.43 -5.85
CA LEU A 179 2.78 4.49 -5.39
C LEU A 179 3.29 3.55 -4.30
N ALA A 180 4.51 3.03 -4.43
CA ALA A 180 5.08 2.12 -3.45
C ALA A 180 5.27 2.77 -2.07
N ASP A 181 5.73 4.02 -2.04
CA ASP A 181 5.87 4.77 -0.79
C ASP A 181 4.50 5.07 -0.17
N ALA A 182 3.53 5.48 -0.99
CA ALA A 182 2.17 5.73 -0.52
C ALA A 182 1.49 4.47 0.03
N PHE A 183 1.65 3.33 -0.65
CA PHE A 183 1.19 2.04 -0.17
C PHE A 183 1.84 1.69 1.18
N LEU A 184 3.14 1.92 1.33
CA LEU A 184 3.87 1.62 2.56
C LEU A 184 3.42 2.51 3.72
N VAL A 185 3.28 3.82 3.50
CA VAL A 185 2.80 4.77 4.51
C VAL A 185 1.35 4.46 4.91
N MET A 186 0.48 4.15 3.94
CA MET A 186 -0.87 3.71 4.20
C MET A 186 -0.90 2.43 5.05
N PHE A 187 -0.06 1.44 4.74
CA PHE A 187 0.07 0.23 5.56
C PHE A 187 0.53 0.56 6.98
N GLY A 188 1.49 1.47 7.15
CA GLY A 188 1.93 1.96 8.45
C GLY A 188 0.82 2.66 9.24
N LEU A 189 0.03 3.50 8.56
CA LEU A 189 -1.11 4.21 9.14
C LEU A 189 -2.23 3.27 9.62
N ILE A 190 -2.50 2.19 8.89
CA ILE A 190 -3.46 1.16 9.33
C ILE A 190 -3.06 0.63 10.72
N TYR A 191 -1.78 0.36 10.96
CA TYR A 191 -1.31 -0.09 12.28
C TYR A 191 -1.34 1.04 13.32
N ALA A 192 -0.80 2.21 12.95
CA ALA A 192 -0.73 3.37 13.84
C ALA A 192 -2.11 3.75 14.38
N LEU A 193 -3.11 3.78 13.50
CA LEU A 193 -4.49 4.18 13.78
C LEU A 193 -5.42 3.00 14.14
N HIS A 194 -4.87 1.77 14.22
CA HIS A 194 -5.62 0.56 14.56
C HIS A 194 -6.84 0.27 13.64
N LEU A 195 -6.67 0.50 12.34
CA LEU A 195 -7.70 0.30 11.34
C LEU A 195 -7.78 -1.16 10.89
N SER A 196 -8.93 -1.54 10.33
CA SER A 196 -9.08 -2.81 9.62
C SER A 196 -8.52 -2.72 8.21
N TYR A 197 -8.04 -3.84 7.65
CA TYR A 197 -7.65 -3.88 6.24
C TYR A 197 -8.84 -3.62 5.30
N PRO A 198 -8.61 -3.02 4.13
CA PRO A 198 -9.63 -2.86 3.09
C PRO A 198 -10.24 -4.22 2.73
N LYS A 199 -11.56 -4.36 2.91
CA LYS A 199 -12.27 -5.64 2.72
C LYS A 199 -12.03 -6.26 1.34
N GLY A 200 -11.96 -5.42 0.31
CA GLY A 200 -11.73 -5.85 -1.08
C GLY A 200 -10.34 -6.46 -1.33
N LEU A 201 -9.34 -6.17 -0.49
CA LEU A 201 -7.93 -6.55 -0.69
C LEU A 201 -7.36 -7.40 0.47
N THR A 202 -8.21 -8.14 1.18
CA THR A 202 -7.83 -8.87 2.39
C THR A 202 -6.59 -9.75 2.20
N ASN A 203 -6.48 -10.52 1.11
CA ASN A 203 -5.35 -11.39 0.81
C ASN A 203 -4.09 -10.59 0.45
N THR A 204 -4.21 -9.45 -0.25
CA THR A 204 -3.06 -8.59 -0.55
C THR A 204 -2.43 -8.02 0.72
N PHE A 205 -3.26 -7.55 1.65
CA PHE A 205 -2.77 -7.04 2.95
C PHE A 205 -2.26 -8.17 3.84
N GLU A 206 -2.91 -9.33 3.87
CA GLU A 206 -2.41 -10.51 4.58
C GLU A 206 -1.07 -11.01 4.02
N PHE A 207 -0.91 -11.03 2.69
CA PHE A 207 0.36 -11.34 2.02
C PHE A 207 1.44 -10.36 2.45
N THR A 208 1.13 -9.06 2.47
CA THR A 208 2.08 -8.02 2.90
C THR A 208 2.49 -8.22 4.35
N GLN A 209 1.53 -8.41 5.24
CA GLN A 209 1.76 -8.62 6.67
C GLN A 209 2.60 -9.87 6.96
N LYS A 210 2.21 -11.02 6.40
CA LYS A 210 2.75 -12.33 6.79
C LYS A 210 3.93 -12.77 5.95
N VAL A 211 3.93 -12.45 4.66
CA VAL A 211 4.98 -12.89 3.73
C VAL A 211 6.07 -11.82 3.59
N LEU A 212 5.70 -10.55 3.38
CA LEU A 212 6.69 -9.50 3.19
C LEU A 212 7.28 -8.96 4.50
N LEU A 213 6.47 -8.89 5.57
CA LEU A 213 6.88 -8.30 6.85
C LEU A 213 7.11 -9.31 7.98
N GLY A 214 6.67 -10.56 7.82
CA GLY A 214 6.86 -11.61 8.83
C GLY A 214 6.24 -11.28 10.20
N LEU A 215 5.12 -10.56 10.24
CA LEU A 215 4.52 -10.07 11.49
C LEU A 215 3.67 -11.10 12.24
N GLU A 216 3.18 -12.12 11.55
CA GLU A 216 2.36 -13.18 12.16
C GLU A 216 2.76 -14.54 11.60
N ASP A 217 2.93 -15.51 12.50
CA ASP A 217 3.14 -16.93 12.17
C ASP A 217 1.81 -17.69 11.94
N GLY A 218 0.74 -16.94 11.64
CA GLY A 218 -0.58 -17.48 11.39
C GLY A 218 -0.65 -18.29 10.09
N LYS A 219 -1.58 -19.25 10.04
CA LYS A 219 -1.84 -20.03 8.82
C LYS A 219 -2.26 -19.10 7.68
N LEU A 220 -1.59 -19.23 6.53
CA LEU A 220 -1.99 -18.56 5.30
C LEU A 220 -3.20 -19.25 4.68
N SER A 221 -4.04 -18.48 4.00
CA SER A 221 -5.06 -19.07 3.12
C SER A 221 -4.39 -19.98 2.08
N PRO A 222 -5.05 -21.04 1.57
CA PRO A 222 -4.45 -21.94 0.58
C PRO A 222 -3.88 -21.19 -0.63
N LYS A 223 -4.54 -20.11 -1.05
CA LYS A 223 -4.12 -19.26 -2.16
C LYS A 223 -2.79 -18.54 -1.87
N LEU A 224 -2.67 -17.95 -0.68
CA LEU A 224 -1.44 -17.28 -0.26
C LEU A 224 -0.31 -18.27 0.01
N GLN A 225 -0.62 -19.45 0.51
CA GLN A 225 0.36 -20.51 0.69
C GLN A 225 0.94 -20.98 -0.65
N THR A 226 0.11 -21.18 -1.67
CA THR A 226 0.57 -21.51 -3.02
C THR A 226 1.46 -20.40 -3.57
N LEU A 227 1.04 -19.13 -3.48
CA LEU A 227 1.84 -18.00 -3.94
C LEU A 227 3.20 -17.93 -3.20
N LYS A 228 3.20 -18.07 -1.88
CA LYS A 228 4.44 -18.11 -1.08
C LYS A 228 5.38 -19.24 -1.54
N ASN A 229 4.84 -20.43 -1.78
CA ASN A 229 5.63 -21.55 -2.28
C ASN A 229 6.20 -21.24 -3.67
N ASP A 230 5.38 -20.72 -4.59
CA ASP A 230 5.82 -20.36 -5.95
C ASP A 230 6.94 -19.31 -5.93
N LEU A 231 6.95 -18.42 -4.95
CA LEU A 231 8.02 -17.43 -4.74
C LEU A 231 9.33 -18.05 -4.27
N MET A 232 9.27 -19.16 -3.55
CA MET A 232 10.44 -19.89 -3.03
C MET A 232 11.03 -20.88 -4.03
N MET A 233 10.31 -21.24 -5.09
CA MET A 233 10.74 -22.31 -6.03
C MET A 233 12.01 -21.98 -6.86
N HIS A 234 12.54 -20.76 -6.80
CA HIS A 234 13.76 -20.36 -7.52
C HIS A 234 14.59 -19.28 -6.80
N VAL A 235 14.56 -19.23 -5.47
CA VAL A 235 15.56 -18.50 -4.67
C VAL A 235 16.72 -19.44 -4.37
#